data_AF-A0A4D9CV06-F1
#
_entry.id   AF-A0A4D9CV06-F1
#
_cell.length_a   1.000
_cell.length_b   1.000
_cell.length_c   1.000
_cell.angle_alpha   90.00
_cell.angle_beta   90.00
_cell.angle_gamma   90.00
#
_symmetry.space_group_name_H-M   'P 1'
#
loop_
_entity.id
_entity.type
_entity.pdbx_description
1 polymer ?
#
loop_
_entity_poly.entity_id
_entity_poly.type
_entity_poly.pdbx_seq_one_letter_code
_entity_poly.pdbx_strand_id
1 'polypeptide(L)'
;MAFVPSKLRVLRGFNLLKKLQGDRPDLDPLQYFPPSATLNTPFPSSSPPTLHPRPSLLPTGTIETYVNRLRSIFCGGVGFEYAHLDEGLEKEWLRARVPQLFLPPASSVFSPSERLNAVTLMIQAQVFEEYLGLKYPSFKRYSGEGAEAVHACLQTISHEAARNHVRDIVIGMPHRGRLALLVSQLGYPVRRLLYKMAGKTEMPPDYAGVVDDVISHLAASIDKEFSLPSFPPSSDPFQQGREGGKEGRREGGKRHVHLSLLHNPSHLELISPVAVGKTHAKQRQEEGGREEDKRAQRRRA
;
A
#
# COMPACT_ATOMS: atom_id res chain seq x y z
N MET A 1 -28.46 35.25 20.44
CA MET A 1 -27.81 33.95 20.18
C MET A 1 -28.13 33.53 18.76
N ALA A 2 -27.25 33.83 17.80
CA ALA A 2 -27.49 33.54 16.39
C ALA A 2 -27.07 32.10 16.05
N PHE A 3 -28.03 31.31 15.57
CA PHE A 3 -27.85 29.93 15.15
C PHE A 3 -27.09 29.89 13.81
N VAL A 4 -25.76 29.78 13.85
CA VAL A 4 -24.94 29.65 12.63
C VAL A 4 -25.04 28.21 12.10
N PRO A 5 -25.38 27.96 10.83
CA PRO A 5 -25.60 26.63 10.29
C PRO A 5 -24.40 25.70 10.43
N SER A 6 -24.66 24.43 10.74
CA SER A 6 -23.70 23.36 11.07
C SER A 6 -22.69 23.00 9.97
N LYS A 7 -22.95 23.34 8.70
CA LYS A 7 -22.12 22.96 7.55
C LYS A 7 -20.78 23.72 7.42
N LEU A 8 -20.59 24.83 8.15
CA LEU A 8 -19.38 25.68 8.04
C LEU A 8 -18.28 25.38 9.08
N ARG A 9 -18.48 24.40 9.96
CA ARG A 9 -17.74 24.27 11.23
C ARG A 9 -16.58 23.24 11.24
N VAL A 10 -16.48 22.36 10.23
CA VAL A 10 -15.54 21.22 10.22
C VAL A 10 -14.21 21.51 9.47
N LEU A 11 -14.19 22.54 8.62
CA LEU A 11 -13.12 22.78 7.64
C LEU A 11 -11.81 23.42 8.17
N ARG A 12 -11.67 23.67 9.49
CA ARG A 12 -10.62 24.58 9.99
C ARG A 12 -9.43 23.95 10.71
N GLY A 13 -9.47 22.68 11.12
CA GLY A 13 -8.30 22.00 11.73
C GLY A 13 -7.18 21.69 10.73
N PHE A 14 -7.53 21.18 9.54
CA PHE A 14 -6.58 20.87 8.47
C PHE A 14 -6.02 22.14 7.81
N ASN A 15 -6.86 23.17 7.66
CA ASN A 15 -6.43 24.50 7.21
C ASN A 15 -5.59 25.23 8.25
N LEU A 16 -5.66 24.86 9.55
CA LEU A 16 -4.75 25.35 10.57
C LEU A 16 -3.33 24.83 10.30
N LEU A 17 -3.16 23.53 10.05
CA LEU A 17 -1.87 22.94 9.70
C LEU A 17 -1.30 23.52 8.39
N LYS A 18 -2.15 23.70 7.38
CA LYS A 18 -1.75 24.31 6.10
C LYS A 18 -1.38 25.81 6.25
N LYS A 19 -1.96 26.51 7.24
CA LYS A 19 -1.61 27.89 7.62
C LYS A 19 -0.43 27.97 8.59
N LEU A 20 -0.13 26.90 9.32
CA LEU A 20 1.11 26.68 10.07
C LEU A 20 2.18 26.21 9.08
N GLN A 21 2.61 27.13 8.20
CA GLN A 21 3.44 26.90 7.01
C GLN A 21 4.82 26.24 7.25
N GLY A 22 5.19 25.89 8.49
CA GLY A 22 6.48 25.27 8.85
C GLY A 22 6.46 23.76 9.07
N ASP A 23 5.36 23.19 9.56
CA ASP A 23 5.36 21.79 10.05
C ASP A 23 5.02 20.81 8.92
N ARG A 24 5.99 20.56 8.02
CA ARG A 24 5.88 19.54 6.97
C ARG A 24 6.14 18.13 7.55
N PRO A 25 5.55 17.06 6.98
CA PRO A 25 5.92 15.70 7.35
C PRO A 25 7.38 15.40 7.01
N ASP A 26 8.02 14.60 7.85
CA ASP A 26 9.40 14.18 7.70
C ASP A 26 9.47 12.94 6.79
N LEU A 27 9.53 13.18 5.48
CA LEU A 27 9.45 12.14 4.46
C LEU A 27 10.78 11.81 3.78
N ASP A 28 11.78 12.67 3.93
CA ASP A 28 13.05 12.52 3.22
C ASP A 28 14.06 11.73 4.09
N PRO A 29 14.33 10.45 3.76
CA PRO A 29 15.29 9.66 4.52
C PRO A 29 16.72 10.23 4.46
N LEU A 30 17.03 11.08 3.48
CA LEU A 30 18.33 11.72 3.33
C LEU A 30 18.41 13.09 3.99
N GLN A 31 17.27 13.62 4.48
CA GLN A 31 17.18 14.88 5.19
C GLN A 31 17.80 16.07 4.42
N TYR A 32 17.76 16.05 3.09
CA TYR A 32 18.18 17.20 2.28
C TYR A 32 17.21 18.38 2.43
N PHE A 33 15.95 18.09 2.71
CA PHE A 33 14.91 19.09 2.98
C PHE A 33 14.32 18.87 4.37
N PRO A 34 15.08 19.17 5.45
CA PRO A 34 14.58 18.97 6.80
C PRO A 34 13.32 19.80 7.01
N PRO A 35 12.34 19.31 7.79
CA PRO A 35 11.14 20.08 8.10
C PRO A 35 11.55 21.40 8.79
N SER A 36 11.22 22.52 8.15
CA SER A 36 11.61 23.85 8.64
C SER A 36 10.68 24.29 9.76
N ALA A 37 11.16 24.21 11.01
CA ALA A 37 10.47 24.79 12.16
C ALA A 37 10.46 26.32 12.09
N THR A 38 9.50 26.91 11.36
CA THR A 38 9.26 28.35 11.41
C THR A 38 7.93 28.61 12.09
N LEU A 39 7.97 28.82 13.41
CA LEU A 39 6.83 29.27 14.21
C LEU A 39 7.21 30.57 14.90
N ASN A 40 7.04 31.67 14.20
CA ASN A 40 6.93 33.01 14.80
C ASN A 40 5.94 33.88 14.00
N THR A 41 4.93 33.27 13.37
CA THR A 41 3.81 34.03 12.82
C THR A 41 2.71 34.13 13.88
N PRO A 42 2.49 35.31 14.50
CA PRO A 42 1.43 35.48 15.48
C PRO A 42 0.06 35.22 14.83
N PHE A 43 -0.81 34.54 15.56
CA PHE A 43 -2.21 34.42 15.17
C PHE A 43 -2.84 35.82 15.09
N PRO A 44 -3.55 36.19 14.00
CA PRO A 44 -4.28 37.44 13.98
C PRO A 44 -5.33 37.45 15.10
N SER A 45 -5.31 38.50 15.92
CA SER A 45 -6.15 38.66 17.13
C SER A 45 -7.64 38.86 16.83
N SER A 46 -8.02 38.99 15.57
CA SER A 46 -9.41 39.13 15.15
C SER A 46 -10.10 37.78 15.10
N SER A 47 -10.72 37.45 16.24
CA SER A 47 -11.60 36.30 16.53
C SER A 47 -10.92 34.93 16.62
N PRO A 48 -11.12 34.19 17.73
CA PRO A 48 -10.64 32.82 17.82
C PRO A 48 -11.30 32.01 16.70
N PRO A 49 -10.56 31.18 15.94
CA PRO A 49 -11.20 30.26 15.02
C PRO A 49 -12.19 29.44 15.84
N THR A 50 -13.49 29.53 15.50
CA THR A 50 -14.51 28.66 16.06
C THR A 50 -14.19 27.25 15.59
N LEU A 51 -13.31 26.60 16.35
CA LEU A 51 -12.87 25.23 16.21
C LEU A 51 -14.04 24.38 16.67
N HIS A 52 -14.72 23.73 15.75
CA HIS A 52 -15.46 22.52 16.08
C HIS A 52 -14.78 21.33 15.38
N PRO A 53 -13.73 20.75 15.99
CA PRO A 53 -13.26 19.45 15.59
C PRO A 53 -14.32 18.41 15.95
N ARG A 54 -14.29 17.26 15.27
CA ARG A 54 -15.00 16.07 15.75
C ARG A 54 -14.55 15.78 17.20
N PRO A 55 -15.46 15.38 18.11
CA PRO A 55 -15.16 15.21 19.54
C PRO A 55 -13.95 14.32 19.85
N SER A 56 -13.63 13.35 18.98
CA SER A 56 -12.51 12.42 19.12
C SER A 56 -11.13 13.05 18.94
N LEU A 57 -11.02 14.20 18.27
CA LEU A 57 -9.74 14.87 18.01
C LEU A 57 -9.38 15.92 19.08
N LEU A 58 -10.38 16.47 19.78
CA LEU A 58 -10.19 17.44 20.85
C LEU A 58 -9.54 16.75 22.06
N PRO A 59 -8.30 17.08 22.45
CA PRO A 59 -7.83 16.74 23.78
C PRO A 59 -8.63 17.56 24.81
N THR A 60 -8.87 16.99 25.97
CA THR A 60 -9.03 17.79 27.20
C THR A 60 -7.68 18.44 27.48
N GLY A 61 -7.49 19.72 27.15
CA GLY A 61 -6.18 20.37 27.29
C GLY A 61 -6.06 21.75 26.63
N THR A 62 -4.83 22.25 26.54
CA THR A 62 -4.50 23.58 25.98
C THR A 62 -4.43 23.54 24.44
N ILE A 63 -4.41 24.72 23.81
CA ILE A 63 -4.17 24.84 22.35
C ILE A 63 -2.86 24.14 21.95
N GLU A 64 -1.82 24.25 22.79
CA GLU A 64 -0.54 23.58 22.58
C GLU A 64 -0.69 22.05 22.53
N THR A 65 -1.47 21.46 23.44
CA THR A 65 -1.77 20.02 23.42
C THR A 65 -2.46 19.60 22.12
N TYR A 66 -3.39 20.43 21.62
CA TYR A 66 -4.07 20.18 20.36
C TYR A 66 -3.12 20.26 19.16
N VAL A 67 -2.25 21.27 19.11
CA VAL A 67 -1.25 21.42 18.05
C VAL A 67 -0.26 20.25 18.06
N ASN A 68 0.26 19.85 19.22
CA ASN A 68 1.18 18.71 19.34
C ASN A 68 0.52 17.40 18.91
N ARG A 69 -0.77 17.20 19.21
CA ARG A 69 -1.54 16.05 18.72
C ARG A 69 -1.68 16.05 17.21
N LEU A 70 -1.93 17.21 16.60
CA LEU A 70 -2.00 17.29 15.15
C LEU A 70 -0.64 17.03 14.48
N ARG A 71 0.46 17.54 15.07
CA ARG A 71 1.83 17.24 14.62
C ARG A 71 2.13 15.74 14.65
N SER A 72 1.76 15.05 15.72
CA SER A 72 2.00 13.60 15.82
C SER A 72 1.24 12.77 14.78
N ILE A 73 0.16 13.31 14.21
CA ILE A 73 -0.67 12.64 13.18
C ILE A 73 -0.19 13.00 11.77
N PHE A 74 0.14 14.27 11.51
CA PHE A 74 0.33 14.80 10.16
C PHE A 74 1.78 15.20 9.83
N CYS A 75 2.67 15.28 10.82
CA CYS A 75 4.06 15.72 10.66
C CYS A 75 5.08 14.62 10.99
N GLY A 76 4.66 13.35 10.99
CA GLY A 76 5.56 12.20 11.17
C GLY A 76 6.12 11.68 9.84
N GLY A 77 6.51 10.40 9.81
CA GLY A 77 7.05 9.71 8.63
C GLY A 77 6.02 9.36 7.54
N VAL A 78 4.80 9.90 7.61
CA VAL A 78 3.72 9.67 6.63
C VAL A 78 3.02 10.99 6.35
N GLY A 79 2.93 11.34 5.06
CA GLY A 79 2.22 12.51 4.58
C GLY A 79 0.85 12.13 4.00
N PHE A 80 -0.18 12.93 4.29
CA PHE A 80 -1.53 12.69 3.78
C PHE A 80 -1.99 13.86 2.91
N GLU A 81 -2.31 13.57 1.65
CA GLU A 81 -2.90 14.53 0.72
C GLU A 81 -4.30 14.08 0.30
N TYR A 82 -5.32 14.79 0.81
CA TYR A 82 -6.72 14.53 0.45
C TYR A 82 -7.53 15.83 0.31
N ALA A 83 -6.85 16.99 0.35
CA ALA A 83 -7.50 18.29 0.20
C ALA A 83 -8.05 18.52 -1.21
N HIS A 84 -7.42 17.91 -2.21
CA HIS A 84 -7.81 17.95 -3.63
C HIS A 84 -9.07 17.14 -3.93
N LEU A 85 -9.49 16.24 -3.02
CA LEU A 85 -10.75 15.52 -3.17
C LEU A 85 -11.94 16.45 -2.95
N ASP A 86 -13.00 16.21 -3.71
CA ASP A 86 -14.28 16.88 -3.50
C ASP A 86 -14.87 16.56 -2.13
N GLU A 87 -15.71 17.47 -1.62
CA GLU A 87 -16.42 17.22 -0.38
C GLU A 87 -17.42 16.07 -0.57
N GLY A 88 -17.17 14.96 0.10
CA GLY A 88 -17.94 13.72 -0.05
C GLY A 88 -17.51 12.64 0.93
N LEU A 89 -18.06 11.43 0.73
CA LEU A 89 -17.84 10.29 1.62
C LEU A 89 -16.36 9.90 1.72
N GLU A 90 -15.61 9.94 0.63
CA GLU A 90 -14.19 9.56 0.59
C GLU A 90 -13.33 10.48 1.45
N LYS A 91 -13.49 11.79 1.27
CA LYS A 91 -12.78 12.80 2.06
C LYS A 91 -13.15 12.73 3.54
N GLU A 92 -14.42 12.48 3.84
CA GLU A 92 -14.90 12.35 5.21
C GLU A 92 -14.42 11.05 5.89
N TRP A 93 -14.30 9.97 5.12
CA TRP A 93 -13.68 8.72 5.55
C TRP A 93 -12.20 8.94 5.87
N LEU A 94 -11.43 9.57 4.98
CA LEU A 94 -10.02 9.88 5.23
C LEU A 94 -9.83 10.76 6.48
N ARG A 95 -10.65 11.80 6.64
CA ARG A 95 -10.65 12.66 7.86
C ARG A 95 -10.94 11.86 9.13
N ALA A 96 -11.78 10.83 9.06
CA ALA A 96 -12.08 9.95 10.19
C ALA A 96 -10.93 8.98 10.46
N ARG A 97 -10.41 8.38 9.39
CA ARG A 97 -9.50 7.23 9.44
C ARG A 97 -8.09 7.63 9.82
N VAL A 98 -7.57 8.72 9.26
CA VAL A 98 -6.17 9.12 9.49
C VAL A 98 -5.85 9.27 10.98
N PRO A 99 -6.61 10.03 11.79
CA PRO A 99 -6.34 10.11 13.23
C PRO A 99 -6.40 8.77 13.95
N GLN A 100 -7.28 7.86 13.52
CA GLN A 100 -7.39 6.53 14.11
C GLN A 100 -6.15 5.68 13.85
N LEU A 101 -5.31 5.98 12.85
CA LEU A 101 -4.08 5.20 12.63
C LEU A 101 -2.98 5.51 13.66
N PHE A 102 -3.07 6.66 14.34
CA PHE A 102 -2.01 7.17 15.21
C PHE A 102 -2.47 7.38 16.66
N LEU A 103 -3.78 7.50 16.91
CA LEU A 103 -4.32 7.74 18.26
C LEU A 103 -4.80 6.44 18.92
N PRO A 104 -4.62 6.27 20.25
CA PRO A 104 -5.16 5.15 20.99
C PRO A 104 -6.69 5.01 20.83
N PRO A 105 -7.26 3.78 20.88
CA PRO A 105 -6.58 2.49 21.11
C PRO A 105 -5.82 1.98 19.88
N ALA A 106 -5.92 2.70 18.76
CA ALA A 106 -5.37 2.31 17.47
C ALA A 106 -3.97 2.88 17.23
N SER A 107 -3.12 2.78 18.26
CA SER A 107 -1.73 2.46 17.98
C SER A 107 -1.76 1.08 17.33
N SER A 108 -1.63 1.00 16.00
CA SER A 108 -1.40 -0.27 15.31
C SER A 108 -0.08 -0.84 15.81
N VAL A 109 -0.11 -1.52 16.96
CA VAL A 109 1.03 -2.23 17.50
C VAL A 109 1.22 -3.41 16.56
N PHE A 110 2.05 -3.24 15.54
CA PHE A 110 2.52 -4.34 14.72
C PHE A 110 3.03 -5.41 15.66
N SER A 111 2.50 -6.61 15.53
CA SER A 111 2.95 -7.76 16.30
C SER A 111 4.45 -7.98 16.08
N PRO A 112 5.17 -8.57 17.05
CA PRO A 112 6.58 -8.91 16.87
C PRO A 112 6.84 -9.72 15.58
N SER A 113 5.91 -10.61 15.22
CA SER A 113 5.97 -11.41 14.01
C SER A 113 5.80 -10.59 12.73
N GLU A 114 4.89 -9.62 12.70
CA GLU A 114 4.74 -8.71 11.54
C GLU A 114 5.99 -7.87 11.33
N ARG A 115 6.58 -7.34 12.41
CA ARG A 115 7.84 -6.58 12.36
C ARG A 115 9.00 -7.45 11.87
N LEU A 116 9.12 -8.66 12.42
CA LEU A 116 10.15 -9.60 12.02
C LEU A 116 10.03 -9.97 10.55
N ASN A 117 8.81 -10.29 10.08
CA ASN A 117 8.56 -10.62 8.69
C ASN A 117 8.93 -9.46 7.74
N ALA A 118 8.55 -8.21 8.09
CA ALA A 118 8.94 -7.04 7.31
C ALA A 118 10.46 -6.88 7.22
N VAL A 119 11.17 -7.00 8.35
CA VAL A 119 12.63 -6.90 8.42
C VAL A 119 13.31 -8.04 7.65
N THR A 120 12.83 -9.27 7.78
CA THR A 120 13.35 -10.43 7.04
C THR A 120 13.26 -10.21 5.54
N LEU A 121 12.14 -9.71 5.03
CA LEU A 121 11.97 -9.42 3.61
C LEU A 121 12.92 -8.32 3.11
N MET A 122 13.12 -7.26 3.90
CA MET A 122 14.07 -6.20 3.56
C MET A 122 15.52 -6.71 3.54
N ILE A 123 15.92 -7.50 4.55
CA ILE A 123 17.25 -8.11 4.60
C ILE A 123 17.48 -9.07 3.43
N GLN A 124 16.49 -9.89 3.08
CA GLN A 124 16.58 -10.79 1.92
C GLN A 124 16.82 -10.02 0.62
N ALA A 125 16.11 -8.90 0.42
CA ALA A 125 16.30 -8.04 -0.74
C ALA A 125 17.71 -7.43 -0.77
N GLN A 126 18.15 -6.87 0.36
CA GLN A 126 19.48 -6.26 0.49
C GLN A 126 20.61 -7.26 0.24
N VAL A 127 20.58 -8.42 0.90
CA VAL A 127 21.61 -9.47 0.75
C VAL A 127 21.67 -9.98 -0.68
N PHE A 128 20.52 -10.11 -1.35
CA PHE A 128 20.48 -10.51 -2.75
C PHE A 128 21.13 -9.46 -3.66
N GLU A 129 20.83 -8.18 -3.48
CA GLU A 129 21.42 -7.09 -4.28
C GLU A 129 22.94 -6.96 -4.02
N GLU A 130 23.37 -7.10 -2.77
CA GLU A 130 24.79 -7.11 -2.39
C GLU A 130 25.53 -8.27 -3.06
N TYR A 131 24.95 -9.48 -3.03
CA TYR A 131 25.49 -10.64 -3.72
C TYR A 131 25.65 -10.39 -5.23
N LEU A 132 24.63 -9.80 -5.87
CA LEU A 132 24.72 -9.46 -7.29
C LEU A 132 25.78 -8.39 -7.57
N GLY A 133 25.90 -7.39 -6.69
CA GLY A 133 26.95 -6.36 -6.78
C GLY A 133 28.36 -6.93 -6.70
N LEU A 134 28.58 -7.93 -5.84
CA LEU A 134 29.87 -8.60 -5.69
C LEU A 134 30.19 -9.56 -6.85
N LYS A 135 29.20 -10.35 -7.31
CA LYS A 135 29.42 -11.38 -8.34
C LYS A 135 29.35 -10.86 -9.77
N TYR A 136 28.57 -9.82 -10.00
CA TYR A 136 28.33 -9.24 -11.32
C TYR A 136 28.54 -7.72 -11.29
N PRO A 137 29.75 -7.23 -10.96
CA PRO A 137 30.01 -5.81 -10.74
C PRO A 137 29.78 -4.95 -11.99
N SER A 138 30.02 -5.49 -13.18
CA SER A 138 29.79 -4.80 -14.46
C SER A 138 28.35 -4.88 -14.95
N PHE A 139 27.49 -5.68 -14.31
CA PHE A 139 26.13 -5.90 -14.78
C PHE A 139 25.18 -4.84 -14.23
N LYS A 140 24.41 -4.23 -15.15
CA LYS A 140 23.40 -3.25 -14.78
C LYS A 140 22.15 -3.94 -14.21
N ARG A 141 22.07 -4.03 -12.88
CA ARG A 141 20.99 -4.74 -12.15
C ARG A 141 19.80 -3.88 -11.74
N TYR A 142 19.92 -2.55 -11.83
CA TYR A 142 18.87 -1.61 -11.39
C TYR A 142 18.43 -1.80 -9.94
N SER A 143 19.43 -1.84 -9.05
CA SER A 143 19.30 -2.19 -7.64
C SER A 143 18.17 -1.43 -6.93
N GLY A 144 17.49 -2.16 -6.04
CA GLY A 144 16.53 -1.64 -5.07
C GLY A 144 17.15 -1.21 -3.73
N GLU A 145 18.48 -1.17 -3.61
CA GLU A 145 19.19 -0.69 -2.41
C GLU A 145 18.73 0.74 -2.04
N GLY A 146 18.32 0.93 -0.78
CA GLY A 146 17.69 2.16 -0.27
C GLY A 146 16.17 2.25 -0.47
N ALA A 147 15.55 1.25 -1.12
CA ALA A 147 14.11 1.17 -1.35
C ALA A 147 13.52 -0.20 -0.89
N GLU A 148 14.20 -0.92 0.00
CA GLU A 148 13.84 -2.26 0.47
C GLU A 148 12.46 -2.31 1.13
N ALA A 149 12.01 -1.18 1.71
CA ALA A 149 10.69 -1.04 2.30
C ALA A 149 9.53 -1.39 1.34
N VAL A 150 9.76 -1.35 0.02
CA VAL A 150 8.77 -1.80 -0.98
C VAL A 150 8.38 -3.27 -0.78
N HIS A 151 9.29 -4.11 -0.30
CA HIS A 151 9.00 -5.52 -0.03
C HIS A 151 8.01 -5.66 1.13
N ALA A 152 8.23 -4.91 2.23
CA ALA A 152 7.29 -4.89 3.35
C ALA A 152 5.92 -4.32 2.92
N CYS A 153 5.92 -3.29 2.07
CA CYS A 153 4.69 -2.71 1.50
C CYS A 153 3.89 -3.73 0.69
N LEU A 154 4.51 -4.38 -0.30
CA LEU A 154 3.83 -5.36 -1.16
C LEU A 154 3.36 -6.59 -0.37
N GLN A 155 4.13 -7.02 0.63
CA GLN A 155 3.69 -8.11 1.53
C GLN A 155 2.45 -7.70 2.33
N THR A 156 2.42 -6.46 2.83
CA THR A 156 1.27 -5.93 3.58
C THR A 156 0.04 -5.84 2.68
N ILE A 157 0.19 -5.32 1.45
CA ILE A 157 -0.89 -5.29 0.45
C ILE A 157 -1.41 -6.69 0.17
N SER A 158 -0.52 -7.67 -0.02
CA SER A 158 -0.90 -9.05 -0.32
C SER A 158 -1.61 -9.72 0.86
N HIS A 159 -1.18 -9.42 2.08
CA HIS A 159 -1.84 -9.92 3.29
C HIS A 159 -3.22 -9.30 3.50
N GLU A 160 -3.37 -7.98 3.29
CA GLU A 160 -4.67 -7.31 3.32
C GLU A 160 -5.60 -7.81 2.20
N ALA A 161 -5.07 -8.06 1.01
CA ALA A 161 -5.81 -8.68 -0.08
C ALA A 161 -6.33 -10.06 0.33
N ALA A 162 -5.49 -10.91 0.93
CA ALA A 162 -5.90 -12.21 1.47
C ALA A 162 -7.00 -12.06 2.54
N ARG A 163 -6.85 -11.09 3.46
CA ARG A 163 -7.85 -10.77 4.51
C ARG A 163 -9.20 -10.35 3.93
N ASN A 164 -9.20 -9.67 2.79
CA ASN A 164 -10.39 -9.18 2.11
C ASN A 164 -10.85 -10.11 0.97
N HIS A 165 -10.41 -11.37 0.95
CA HIS A 165 -10.82 -12.39 -0.02
C HIS A 165 -10.51 -12.04 -1.49
N VAL A 166 -9.51 -11.21 -1.72
CA VAL A 166 -8.98 -10.95 -3.06
C VAL A 166 -8.18 -12.18 -3.50
N ARG A 167 -8.50 -12.69 -4.70
CA ARG A 167 -7.86 -13.89 -5.25
C ARG A 167 -6.62 -13.58 -6.07
N ASP A 168 -6.61 -12.47 -6.78
CA ASP A 168 -5.58 -12.14 -7.75
C ASP A 168 -5.01 -10.75 -7.51
N ILE A 169 -3.69 -10.63 -7.53
CA ILE A 169 -2.97 -9.36 -7.59
C ILE A 169 -2.12 -9.36 -8.86
N VAL A 170 -2.41 -8.38 -9.73
CA VAL A 170 -1.64 -8.14 -10.95
C VAL A 170 -0.68 -6.98 -10.69
N ILE A 171 0.61 -7.22 -10.91
CA ILE A 171 1.68 -6.26 -10.65
C ILE A 171 2.27 -5.81 -11.98
N GLY A 172 2.20 -4.51 -12.26
CA GLY A 172 3.04 -3.84 -13.23
C GLY A 172 4.10 -3.04 -12.49
N MET A 173 5.38 -3.30 -12.74
CA MET A 173 6.48 -2.57 -12.12
C MET A 173 7.62 -2.34 -13.13
N PRO A 174 8.43 -1.28 -12.95
CA PRO A 174 9.61 -1.03 -13.79
C PRO A 174 10.79 -1.94 -13.37
N HIS A 175 12.01 -1.53 -13.71
CA HIS A 175 13.26 -2.27 -13.45
C HIS A 175 13.76 -2.16 -11.99
N ARG A 176 13.41 -1.08 -11.27
CA ARG A 176 13.96 -0.76 -9.93
C ARG A 176 13.60 -1.86 -8.92
N GLY A 177 14.62 -2.54 -8.37
CA GLY A 177 14.43 -3.60 -7.36
C GLY A 177 13.68 -4.84 -7.86
N ARG A 178 13.44 -4.97 -9.18
CA ARG A 178 12.63 -6.05 -9.76
C ARG A 178 13.22 -7.43 -9.49
N LEU A 179 14.54 -7.56 -9.61
CA LEU A 179 15.22 -8.84 -9.45
C LEU A 179 15.10 -9.35 -8.00
N ALA A 180 15.27 -8.45 -7.02
CA ALA A 180 15.05 -8.76 -5.62
C ALA A 180 13.60 -9.20 -5.36
N LEU A 181 12.61 -8.49 -5.92
CA LEU A 181 11.18 -8.83 -5.76
C LEU A 181 10.84 -10.20 -6.37
N LEU A 182 11.35 -10.48 -7.58
CA LEU A 182 11.19 -11.77 -8.26
C LEU A 182 11.66 -12.93 -7.36
N VAL A 183 12.86 -12.82 -6.79
CA VAL A 183 13.45 -13.88 -5.96
C VAL A 183 12.76 -13.97 -4.59
N SER A 184 12.68 -12.86 -3.86
CA SER A 184 12.23 -12.85 -2.45
C SER A 184 10.72 -13.06 -2.29
N GLN A 185 9.89 -12.57 -3.22
CA GLN A 185 8.43 -12.57 -3.04
C GLN A 185 7.68 -13.41 -4.05
N LEU A 186 8.22 -13.58 -5.26
CA LEU A 186 7.59 -14.36 -6.32
C LEU A 186 8.22 -15.75 -6.53
N GLY A 187 9.20 -16.12 -5.71
CA GLY A 187 9.82 -17.44 -5.74
C GLY A 187 10.57 -17.73 -7.04
N TYR A 188 10.98 -16.70 -7.79
CA TYR A 188 11.68 -16.88 -9.05
C TYR A 188 13.01 -17.62 -8.81
N PRO A 189 13.28 -18.74 -9.49
CA PRO A 189 14.46 -19.54 -9.20
C PRO A 189 15.75 -18.74 -9.45
N VAL A 190 16.57 -18.55 -8.41
CA VAL A 190 17.84 -17.82 -8.50
C VAL A 190 18.73 -18.39 -9.60
N ARG A 191 18.81 -19.72 -9.72
CA ARG A 191 19.57 -20.37 -10.80
C ARG A 191 19.14 -19.91 -12.19
N ARG A 192 17.84 -19.76 -12.44
CA ARG A 192 17.30 -19.31 -13.74
C ARG A 192 17.66 -17.85 -13.98
N LEU A 193 17.55 -17.02 -12.95
CA LEU A 193 17.96 -15.61 -13.01
C LEU A 193 19.45 -15.48 -13.35
N LEU A 194 20.32 -16.21 -12.65
CA LEU A 194 21.77 -16.21 -12.90
C LEU A 194 22.13 -16.78 -14.29
N TYR A 195 21.39 -17.76 -14.78
CA TYR A 195 21.55 -18.30 -16.14
C TYR A 195 21.29 -17.21 -17.19
N LYS A 196 20.22 -16.43 -17.00
CA LYS A 196 19.90 -15.26 -17.84
C LYS A 196 20.96 -14.16 -17.74
N MET A 197 21.45 -13.87 -16.52
CA MET A 197 22.54 -12.90 -16.31
C MET A 197 23.83 -13.28 -17.05
N ALA A 198 24.09 -14.57 -17.21
CA ALA A 198 25.22 -15.08 -17.99
C ALA A 198 25.01 -14.98 -19.52
N GLY A 199 23.97 -14.29 -19.98
CA GLY A 199 23.68 -14.07 -21.40
C GLY A 199 22.97 -15.26 -22.08
N LYS A 200 22.44 -16.21 -21.30
CA LYS A 200 21.77 -17.39 -21.84
C LYS A 200 20.26 -17.17 -21.89
N THR A 201 19.59 -17.82 -22.84
CA THR A 201 18.15 -17.69 -22.98
C THR A 201 17.38 -18.46 -21.90
N GLU A 202 16.23 -17.94 -21.50
CA GLU A 202 15.28 -18.65 -20.64
C GLU A 202 14.25 -19.49 -21.39
N MET A 203 14.27 -19.39 -22.73
CA MET A 203 13.38 -20.11 -23.60
C MET A 203 13.82 -21.58 -23.68
N PRO A 204 12.87 -22.53 -23.78
CA PRO A 204 13.22 -23.93 -23.99
C PRO A 204 14.01 -24.10 -25.30
N PRO A 205 14.90 -25.11 -25.40
CA PRO A 205 15.72 -25.33 -26.60
C PRO A 205 14.90 -25.49 -27.88
N ASP A 206 13.70 -26.06 -27.76
CA ASP A 206 12.78 -26.32 -28.88
C ASP A 206 12.15 -25.03 -29.43
N TYR A 207 12.25 -23.91 -28.71
CA TYR A 207 11.80 -22.58 -29.14
C TYR A 207 12.94 -21.81 -29.85
N ALA A 208 13.66 -22.50 -30.73
CA ALA A 208 14.71 -21.89 -31.54
C ALA A 208 14.14 -20.78 -32.44
N GLY A 209 14.78 -19.61 -32.45
CA GLY A 209 14.40 -18.46 -33.28
C GLY A 209 13.51 -17.41 -32.59
N VAL A 210 13.09 -17.62 -31.33
CA VAL A 210 12.41 -16.58 -30.56
C VAL A 210 13.43 -15.60 -29.99
N VAL A 211 13.19 -14.30 -30.22
CA VAL A 211 13.98 -13.22 -29.62
C VAL A 211 13.64 -13.15 -28.14
N ASP A 212 14.63 -13.41 -27.31
CA ASP A 212 14.52 -13.31 -25.86
C ASP A 212 14.67 -11.85 -25.39
N ASP A 213 14.17 -11.54 -24.20
CA ASP A 213 14.18 -10.19 -23.64
C ASP A 213 15.22 -10.01 -22.53
N VAL A 214 15.50 -8.77 -22.14
CA VAL A 214 16.47 -8.43 -21.07
C VAL A 214 15.93 -8.81 -19.68
N ILE A 215 16.85 -9.03 -18.74
CA ILE A 215 16.52 -9.54 -17.40
C ILE A 215 15.56 -8.64 -16.60
N SER A 216 15.55 -7.33 -16.88
CA SER A 216 14.67 -6.39 -16.20
C SER A 216 13.20 -6.49 -16.63
N HIS A 217 12.89 -7.33 -17.62
CA HIS A 217 11.53 -7.54 -18.13
C HIS A 217 10.92 -8.87 -17.70
N LEU A 218 11.67 -9.70 -16.97
CA LEU A 218 11.24 -11.03 -16.50
C LEU A 218 9.93 -10.97 -15.70
N ALA A 219 8.99 -11.83 -16.05
CA ALA A 219 7.73 -12.01 -15.32
C ALA A 219 7.78 -13.23 -14.40
N ALA A 220 6.85 -13.27 -13.44
CA ALA A 220 6.60 -14.46 -12.63
C ALA A 220 5.13 -14.51 -12.22
N SER A 221 4.63 -15.71 -11.96
CA SER A 221 3.31 -15.91 -11.38
C SER A 221 3.37 -17.04 -10.36
N ILE A 222 2.76 -16.83 -9.19
CA ILE A 222 2.80 -17.77 -8.08
C ILE A 222 1.53 -17.66 -7.23
N ASP A 223 1.07 -18.79 -6.70
CA ASP A 223 0.05 -18.82 -5.65
C ASP A 223 0.72 -18.77 -4.28
N LYS A 224 0.45 -17.71 -3.53
CA LYS A 224 1.04 -17.49 -2.20
C LYS A 224 0.00 -17.75 -1.13
N GLU A 225 0.36 -18.58 -0.15
CA GLU A 225 -0.47 -18.87 1.01
C GLU A 225 -0.23 -17.84 2.12
N PHE A 226 -1.31 -17.37 2.73
CA PHE A 226 -1.33 -16.45 3.87
C PHE A 226 -2.13 -17.09 5.01
N SER A 227 -1.49 -17.21 6.18
CA SER A 227 -2.13 -17.67 7.40
C SER A 227 -2.77 -16.49 8.11
N LEU A 228 -4.11 -16.45 8.13
CA LEU A 228 -4.85 -15.35 8.76
C LEU A 228 -5.34 -15.75 10.15
N PRO A 229 -5.12 -14.91 11.18
CA PRO A 229 -5.77 -15.09 12.46
C PRO A 229 -7.30 -15.03 12.32
N SER A 230 -8.01 -15.79 13.15
CA SER A 230 -9.45 -15.59 13.38
C SER A 230 -9.66 -14.26 14.09
N PHE A 231 -10.39 -13.34 13.46
CA PHE A 231 -10.65 -12.01 14.01
C PHE A 231 -12.13 -11.77 14.28
N PRO A 232 -12.47 -10.91 15.27
CA PRO A 232 -13.81 -10.36 15.38
C PRO A 232 -14.14 -9.48 14.16
N PRO A 233 -15.44 -9.26 13.85
CA PRO A 233 -15.86 -8.41 12.73
C PRO A 233 -15.28 -6.99 12.86
N SER A 234 -14.95 -6.39 11.72
CA SER A 234 -14.36 -5.04 11.66
C SER A 234 -15.29 -4.00 12.30
N SER A 235 -14.74 -3.14 13.16
CA SER A 235 -15.44 -1.98 13.70
C SER A 235 -15.55 -0.82 12.70
N ASP A 236 -15.00 -0.96 11.48
CA ASP A 236 -15.10 0.05 10.43
C ASP A 236 -16.52 0.05 9.81
N PRO A 237 -17.30 1.15 9.96
CA PRO A 237 -18.64 1.26 9.41
C PRO A 237 -18.69 1.06 7.88
N PHE A 238 -17.60 1.37 7.18
CA PHE A 238 -17.53 1.24 5.72
C PHE A 238 -17.30 -0.20 5.25
N GLN A 239 -16.73 -1.06 6.10
CA GLN A 239 -16.66 -2.51 5.83
C GLN A 239 -17.99 -3.21 6.15
N GLN A 240 -18.76 -2.70 7.13
CA GLN A 240 -20.07 -3.24 7.50
C GLN A 240 -21.14 -3.06 6.40
N GLY A 241 -21.07 -1.97 5.62
CA GLY A 241 -22.08 -1.65 4.60
C GLY A 241 -22.03 -2.47 3.30
N ARG A 242 -20.97 -3.26 3.07
CA ARG A 242 -20.85 -4.13 1.87
C ARG A 242 -21.35 -5.55 2.08
N GLU A 243 -21.57 -5.97 3.32
CA GLU A 243 -21.98 -7.34 3.67
C GLU A 243 -23.50 -7.45 3.82
N GLY A 244 -24.21 -7.31 2.69
CA GLY A 244 -25.59 -7.77 2.57
C GLY A 244 -25.65 -9.30 2.52
N GLY A 245 -25.35 -9.99 3.62
CA GLY A 245 -25.52 -11.44 3.72
C GLY A 245 -24.59 -12.14 4.71
N LYS A 246 -25.15 -12.54 5.85
CA LYS A 246 -24.60 -13.42 6.91
C LYS A 246 -23.44 -12.82 7.73
N GLU A 247 -23.78 -12.37 8.94
CA GLU A 247 -22.86 -12.21 10.08
C GLU A 247 -22.22 -13.57 10.42
N GLY A 248 -21.26 -13.99 9.62
CA GLY A 248 -20.43 -15.16 9.87
C GLY A 248 -19.13 -14.72 10.54
N ARG A 249 -18.84 -15.29 11.70
CA ARG A 249 -17.50 -15.28 12.32
C ARG A 249 -16.46 -15.53 11.23
N ARG A 250 -15.54 -14.59 10.96
CA ARG A 250 -14.46 -14.80 9.98
C ARG A 250 -13.52 -15.86 10.55
N GLU A 251 -13.77 -17.12 10.20
CA GLU A 251 -12.92 -18.24 10.61
C GLU A 251 -11.49 -17.97 10.12
N GLY A 252 -10.55 -18.04 11.07
CA GLY A 252 -9.12 -18.02 10.78
C GLY A 252 -8.78 -19.19 9.88
N GLY A 253 -7.89 -18.98 8.92
CA GLY A 253 -7.62 -19.99 7.91
C GLY A 253 -6.53 -19.57 6.94
N LYS A 254 -6.03 -20.58 6.22
CA LYS A 254 -5.11 -20.38 5.11
C LYS A 254 -5.88 -19.81 3.92
N ARG A 255 -5.38 -18.74 3.34
CA ARG A 255 -5.90 -18.12 2.13
C ARG A 255 -4.81 -18.10 1.07
N HIS A 256 -5.18 -18.32 -0.18
CA HIS A 256 -4.26 -18.23 -1.30
C HIS A 256 -4.55 -16.95 -2.08
N VAL A 257 -3.49 -16.24 -2.45
CA VAL A 257 -3.55 -15.11 -3.38
C VAL A 257 -2.59 -15.39 -4.53
N HIS A 258 -3.11 -15.35 -5.75
CA HIS A 258 -2.35 -15.47 -6.97
C HIS A 258 -1.66 -14.13 -7.29
N LEU A 259 -0.34 -14.10 -7.24
CA LEU A 259 0.47 -12.94 -7.60
C LEU A 259 0.97 -13.11 -9.04
N SER A 260 0.72 -12.10 -9.89
CA SER A 260 1.12 -12.08 -11.30
C SER A 260 1.92 -10.82 -11.61
N LEU A 261 3.24 -10.92 -11.69
CA LEU A 261 4.10 -9.86 -12.23
C LEU A 261 4.14 -9.95 -13.75
N LEU A 262 3.89 -8.84 -14.44
CA LEU A 262 3.81 -8.80 -15.90
C LEU A 262 5.14 -8.49 -16.58
N HIS A 263 5.34 -9.05 -17.77
CA HIS A 263 6.38 -8.60 -18.69
C HIS A 263 6.11 -7.15 -19.10
N ASN A 264 7.16 -6.36 -19.29
CA ASN A 264 7.06 -4.98 -19.73
C ASN A 264 8.29 -4.60 -20.56
N PRO A 265 8.15 -3.74 -21.58
CA PRO A 265 9.31 -3.17 -22.25
C PRO A 265 10.01 -2.15 -21.35
N SER A 266 11.14 -1.61 -21.84
CA SER A 266 11.87 -0.53 -21.15
C SER A 266 11.14 0.82 -21.18
N HIS A 267 10.08 0.96 -21.99
CA HIS A 267 9.22 2.15 -22.02
C HIS A 267 8.45 2.26 -20.70
N LEU A 268 8.90 3.18 -19.84
CA LEU A 268 8.35 3.36 -18.50
C LEU A 268 6.84 3.68 -18.55
N GLU A 269 6.12 3.23 -17.54
CA GLU A 269 4.67 3.39 -17.36
C GLU A 269 3.75 2.77 -18.41
N LEU A 270 4.28 2.29 -19.55
CA LEU A 270 3.47 1.63 -20.58
C LEU A 270 2.80 0.34 -20.06
N ILE A 271 3.39 -0.28 -19.03
CA ILE A 271 2.83 -1.47 -18.37
C ILE A 271 1.56 -1.16 -17.57
N SER A 272 1.37 0.07 -17.12
CA SER A 272 0.28 0.46 -16.22
C SER A 272 -1.11 0.19 -16.82
N PRO A 273 -1.46 0.66 -18.03
CA PRO A 273 -2.74 0.30 -18.65
C PRO A 273 -2.87 -1.19 -18.99
N VAL A 274 -1.76 -1.88 -19.30
CA VAL A 274 -1.77 -3.32 -19.59
C VAL A 274 -2.09 -4.13 -18.33
N ALA A 275 -1.52 -3.75 -17.19
CA ALA A 275 -1.82 -4.36 -15.90
C ALA A 275 -3.29 -4.17 -15.52
N VAL A 276 -3.83 -2.96 -15.69
CA VAL A 276 -5.26 -2.67 -15.48
C VAL A 276 -6.14 -3.52 -16.40
N GLY A 277 -5.78 -3.61 -17.70
CA GLY A 277 -6.51 -4.41 -18.67
C GLY A 277 -6.55 -5.90 -18.32
N LYS A 278 -5.41 -6.47 -17.90
CA LYS A 278 -5.35 -7.87 -17.43
C LYS A 278 -6.19 -8.07 -16.16
N THR A 279 -6.15 -7.14 -15.21
CA THR A 279 -6.99 -7.18 -14.00
C THR A 279 -8.47 -7.20 -14.36
N HIS A 280 -8.90 -6.32 -15.28
CA HIS A 280 -10.29 -6.28 -15.73
C HIS A 280 -10.70 -7.55 -16.48
N ALA A 281 -9.82 -8.14 -17.30
CA ALA A 281 -10.06 -9.43 -17.93
C ALA A 281 -10.27 -10.56 -16.91
N LYS A 282 -9.43 -10.61 -15.85
CA LYS A 282 -9.60 -11.56 -14.75
C LYS A 282 -10.93 -11.37 -14.04
N GLN A 283 -11.32 -10.14 -13.71
CA GLN A 283 -12.63 -9.84 -13.10
C GLN A 283 -13.79 -10.40 -13.93
N ARG A 284 -13.77 -10.20 -15.26
CA ARG A 284 -14.80 -10.74 -16.16
C ARG A 284 -14.83 -12.27 -16.20
N GLN A 285 -13.66 -12.92 -16.18
CA GLN A 285 -13.60 -14.38 -16.11
C GLN A 285 -14.24 -14.91 -14.83
N GLU A 286 -14.03 -14.22 -13.70
CA GLU A 286 -14.66 -14.60 -12.43
C GLU A 286 -16.18 -14.43 -12.46
N GLU A 287 -16.69 -13.35 -13.04
CA GLU A 287 -18.13 -13.11 -13.19
C GLU A 287 -18.78 -14.16 -14.09
N GLY A 288 -18.15 -14.47 -15.23
CA GLY A 288 -18.63 -15.50 -16.16
C GLY A 288 -18.69 -16.88 -15.51
N GLY A 289 -17.62 -17.28 -14.79
CA GLY A 289 -17.59 -18.56 -14.07
C GLY A 289 -18.67 -18.66 -12.99
N ARG A 290 -18.94 -17.58 -12.25
CA ARG A 290 -20.03 -17.56 -11.24
C ARG A 290 -21.41 -17.73 -11.88
N GLU A 291 -21.65 -17.15 -13.05
CA GLU A 291 -22.92 -17.31 -13.76
C GLU A 291 -23.09 -18.72 -14.34
N GLU A 292 -22.01 -19.34 -14.84
CA GLU A 292 -22.03 -20.74 -15.26
C GLU A 292 -22.31 -21.70 -14.08
N ASP A 293 -21.67 -21.49 -12.93
CA ASP A 293 -21.91 -22.28 -11.72
C ASP A 293 -23.36 -22.17 -11.24
N LYS A 294 -23.93 -20.95 -11.19
CA LYS A 294 -25.35 -20.74 -10.86
C LYS A 294 -26.26 -21.46 -11.86
N ARG A 295 -25.94 -21.42 -13.15
CA ARG A 295 -26.73 -22.08 -14.20
C ARG A 295 -26.62 -23.60 -14.08
N ALA A 296 -25.45 -24.15 -13.77
CA ALA A 296 -25.25 -25.57 -13.51
C ALA A 296 -26.01 -26.04 -12.26
N GLN A 297 -26.03 -25.23 -11.20
CA GLN A 297 -26.77 -25.53 -9.97
C GLN A 297 -28.29 -25.53 -10.21
N ARG A 298 -28.80 -24.59 -11.02
CA ARG A 298 -30.22 -24.57 -11.44
C ARG A 298 -30.61 -25.74 -12.34
N ARG A 299 -29.67 -26.33 -13.09
CA ARG A 299 -29.91 -27.53 -13.91
C ARG A 299 -29.91 -28.83 -13.11
N ARG A 300 -29.34 -28.82 -11.90
CA ARG A 300 -29.25 -29.96 -10.99
C ARG A 300 -30.38 -30.00 -9.95
N ALA A 301 -31.13 -28.91 -9.81
CA ALA A 301 -32.32 -28.79 -8.97
C ALA A 301 -33.58 -29.04 -9.80
#